data_AF-A0A031G6X7-F1
#
_entry.id   AF-A0A031G6X7-F1
#
_cell.length_a   1.000
_cell.length_b   1.000
_cell.length_c   1.000
_cell.angle_alpha   90.00
_cell.angle_beta   90.00
_cell.angle_gamma   90.00
#
_symmetry.space_group_name_H-M   'P 1'
#
loop_
_entity.id
_entity.type
_entity.pdbx_description
1 polymer ?
#
loop_
_entity_poly.entity_id
_entity_poly.type
_entity_poly.pdbx_seq_one_letter_code
_entity_poly.pdbx_strand_id
1 'polypeptide(L)'
;MKKLKISLTNCYGIQSLEYDFDFDTTKIKSKAYAIYAPNGSMKTSFSKTFEDIAQGKKPIEERYGRESLYVIESDGEAIQQDSIYVLKSEIDIREDSSAITDILINPESKSRYDELLVNLDKLKANLTKSLQKKSKIKQTDIEQTLLRDFNEKNLSSCIEQINKLPIESDLSSYEYATIFDSKVMDVLKNEDFISKANEFSKRYQDLFDQPGTIYEKGVFNPIKAELSFGTLSKQGFFAGGHRVHLRGDETSIDKDELDKKIQEIHARIDEDKTLKTLQNNLAKNAQTQALIELIENQSASQTELLLGKLRPENQEQLRKDLWINYIQNNTDATAYYDSYAGSKSEIDYIEAIAAEDAPRWTLAVDLFNDRFVDMPFTLSVANQAKAALGKEKARLKLTFKEGTDKVEWSRQEVKTLSQGERRALYLLNFIFDVEARKTSQKDTLFIIDDVADSFDYKTNMQSSNT
;
A
#
# COMPACT_ATOMS: atom_id res chain seq x y z
N MET A 1 12.58 34.47 -29.94
CA MET A 1 13.41 33.73 -30.94
C MET A 1 13.06 34.12 -32.38
N LYS A 2 14.01 34.67 -33.15
CA LYS A 2 13.88 34.97 -34.59
C LYS A 2 14.75 34.07 -35.48
N LYS A 3 15.90 33.61 -35.01
CA LYS A 3 16.77 32.66 -35.72
C LYS A 3 17.20 31.54 -34.80
N LEU A 4 17.29 30.33 -35.34
CA LEU A 4 17.85 29.17 -34.67
C LEU A 4 18.90 28.55 -35.58
N LYS A 5 20.16 28.59 -35.15
CA LYS A 5 21.28 27.96 -35.85
C LYS A 5 21.58 26.62 -35.19
N ILE A 6 21.70 25.59 -36.01
CA ILE A 6 22.09 24.24 -35.56
C ILE A 6 23.31 23.77 -36.32
N SER A 7 24.25 23.15 -35.61
CA SER A 7 25.32 22.32 -36.17
C SER A 7 25.46 21.08 -35.28
N LEU A 8 25.17 19.91 -35.82
CA LEU A 8 25.16 18.63 -35.11
C LEU A 8 26.07 17.64 -35.85
N THR A 9 27.01 17.03 -35.14
CA THR A 9 27.93 16.02 -35.68
C THR A 9 27.98 14.82 -34.73
N ASN A 10 27.75 13.62 -35.27
CA ASN A 10 27.67 12.36 -34.52
C ASN A 10 26.67 12.37 -33.34
N CYS A 11 25.52 13.05 -33.45
CA CYS A 11 24.49 13.04 -32.39
C CYS A 11 23.44 11.96 -32.67
N TYR A 12 23.41 10.89 -31.88
CA TYR A 12 22.41 9.79 -31.98
C TYR A 12 22.21 9.19 -33.39
N GLY A 13 23.25 9.20 -34.23
CA GLY A 13 23.21 8.71 -35.61
C GLY A 13 23.15 9.79 -36.69
N ILE A 14 23.03 11.07 -36.31
CA ILE A 14 23.21 12.21 -37.23
C ILE A 14 24.70 12.34 -37.52
N GLN A 15 25.14 12.02 -38.74
CA GLN A 15 26.55 12.13 -39.11
C GLN A 15 27.01 13.59 -39.13
N SER A 16 26.26 14.47 -39.81
CA SER A 16 26.47 15.91 -39.87
C SER A 16 25.18 16.59 -40.31
N LEU A 17 24.75 17.63 -39.60
CA LEU A 17 23.60 18.47 -39.96
C LEU A 17 23.89 19.92 -39.57
N GLU A 18 23.93 20.80 -40.56
CA GLU A 18 24.04 22.25 -40.34
C GLU A 18 22.88 22.96 -41.03
N TYR A 19 22.14 23.78 -40.28
CA TYR A 19 21.00 24.52 -40.80
C TYR A 19 20.67 25.74 -39.97
N ASP A 20 20.27 26.82 -40.64
CA ASP A 20 19.79 28.06 -40.02
C ASP A 20 18.29 28.20 -40.27
N PHE A 21 17.48 28.03 -39.22
CA PHE A 21 16.04 28.27 -39.26
C PHE A 21 15.75 29.76 -39.04
N ASP A 22 14.88 30.34 -39.88
CA ASP A 22 14.39 31.71 -39.76
C ASP A 22 12.94 31.70 -39.28
N PHE A 23 12.70 32.18 -38.06
CA PHE A 23 11.41 32.31 -37.41
C PHE A 23 10.85 33.75 -37.45
N ASP A 24 11.43 34.63 -38.25
CA ASP A 24 10.99 36.02 -38.40
C ASP A 24 9.65 36.11 -39.12
N THR A 25 8.58 36.45 -38.39
CA THR A 25 7.21 36.60 -38.89
C THR A 25 7.04 37.74 -39.89
N THR A 26 8.02 38.63 -40.03
CA THR A 26 8.01 39.62 -41.11
C THR A 26 8.32 38.99 -42.48
N LYS A 27 8.94 37.79 -42.49
CA LYS A 27 9.39 37.10 -43.70
C LYS A 27 8.63 35.80 -43.98
N ILE A 28 8.14 35.13 -42.94
CA ILE A 28 7.46 33.82 -43.06
C ILE A 28 6.02 33.90 -42.56
N LYS A 29 5.14 33.08 -43.15
CA LYS A 29 3.72 33.01 -42.75
C LYS A 29 3.48 32.27 -41.43
N SER A 30 4.37 31.34 -41.05
CA SER A 30 4.25 30.53 -39.83
C SER A 30 5.60 30.26 -39.19
N LYS A 31 5.67 30.31 -37.86
CA LYS A 31 6.87 29.97 -37.06
C LYS A 31 7.01 28.45 -36.87
N ALA A 32 6.87 27.67 -37.94
CA ALA A 32 6.89 26.22 -37.89
C ALA A 32 7.63 25.66 -39.10
N TYR A 33 8.49 24.67 -38.84
CA TYR A 33 9.23 23.93 -39.86
C TYR A 33 8.87 22.46 -39.80
N ALA A 34 8.65 21.85 -40.96
CA ALA A 34 8.47 20.42 -41.09
C ALA A 34 9.78 19.79 -41.58
N ILE A 35 10.32 18.85 -40.81
CA ILE A 35 11.52 18.09 -41.18
C ILE A 35 11.07 16.74 -41.73
N TYR A 36 11.22 16.54 -43.03
CA TYR A 36 10.91 15.27 -43.68
C TYR A 36 12.19 14.50 -43.98
N ALA A 37 12.28 13.26 -43.50
CA ALA A 37 13.42 12.38 -43.75
C ALA A 37 13.00 10.90 -43.80
N PRO A 38 13.70 10.04 -44.57
CA PRO A 38 13.40 8.61 -44.66
C PRO A 38 13.47 7.90 -43.30
N ASN A 39 12.76 6.78 -43.15
CA ASN A 39 12.81 5.99 -41.92
C ASN A 39 14.24 5.51 -41.63
N GLY A 40 14.64 5.54 -40.35
CA GLY A 40 15.99 5.16 -39.91
C GLY A 40 17.08 6.20 -40.16
N SER A 41 16.74 7.41 -40.62
CA SER A 41 17.72 8.49 -40.85
C SER A 41 17.99 9.31 -39.57
N MET A 42 17.22 10.38 -39.33
CA MET A 42 17.54 11.37 -38.30
C MET A 42 16.37 11.87 -37.46
N LYS A 43 15.10 11.55 -37.79
CA LYS A 43 13.92 12.14 -37.12
C LYS A 43 13.97 11.98 -35.60
N THR A 44 14.07 10.74 -35.13
CA THR A 44 14.16 10.42 -33.70
C THR A 44 15.53 10.77 -33.10
N SER A 45 16.60 10.70 -33.89
CA SER A 45 17.93 11.15 -33.44
C SER A 45 17.95 12.65 -33.14
N PHE A 46 17.22 13.43 -33.94
CA PHE A 46 17.06 14.87 -33.78
C PHE A 46 16.27 15.18 -32.51
N SER A 47 15.13 14.53 -32.28
CA SER A 47 14.34 14.70 -31.06
C SER A 47 15.13 14.32 -29.80
N LYS A 48 15.84 13.18 -29.80
CA LYS A 48 16.74 12.77 -28.71
C LYS A 48 17.88 13.75 -28.44
N THR A 49 18.46 14.33 -29.49
CA THR A 49 19.53 15.34 -29.33
C THR A 49 19.02 16.56 -28.57
N PHE A 50 17.86 17.08 -28.94
CA PHE A 50 17.26 18.23 -28.24
C PHE A 50 16.76 17.86 -26.84
N GLU A 51 16.35 16.61 -26.61
CA GLU A 51 15.95 16.13 -25.29
C GLU A 51 17.11 16.17 -24.31
N ASP A 52 18.28 15.63 -24.68
CA ASP A 52 19.47 15.66 -23.83
C ASP A 52 19.85 17.10 -23.47
N ILE A 53 19.82 17.99 -24.45
CA ILE A 53 20.15 19.41 -24.25
C ILE A 53 19.14 20.06 -23.30
N ALA A 54 17.85 19.77 -23.43
CA ALA A 54 16.82 20.25 -22.51
C ALA A 54 17.02 19.75 -21.07
N GLN A 55 17.62 18.56 -20.90
CA GLN A 55 17.97 17.97 -19.60
C GLN A 55 19.37 18.35 -19.10
N GLY A 56 20.09 19.22 -19.82
CA GLY A 56 21.47 19.60 -19.50
C GLY A 56 22.50 18.48 -19.70
N LYS A 57 22.14 17.41 -20.42
CA LYS A 57 23.01 16.32 -20.84
C LYS A 57 23.66 16.65 -22.19
N LYS A 58 24.79 16.00 -22.47
CA LYS A 58 25.46 16.09 -23.77
C LYS A 58 24.95 14.97 -24.68
N PRO A 59 24.52 15.27 -25.91
CA PRO A 59 24.23 14.25 -26.91
C PRO A 59 25.45 13.36 -27.14
N ILE A 60 25.20 12.07 -27.41
CA ILE A 60 26.25 11.06 -27.62
C ILE A 60 26.05 10.28 -28.92
N GLU A 61 27.12 9.59 -29.36
CA GLU A 61 27.08 8.59 -30.41
C GLU A 61 27.14 7.18 -29.77
N GLU A 62 26.01 6.48 -29.78
CA GLU A 62 25.86 5.23 -29.04
C GLU A 62 26.50 4.01 -29.71
N ARG A 63 26.72 4.01 -31.04
CA ARG A 63 27.03 2.78 -31.79
C ARG A 63 28.53 2.51 -31.90
N TYR A 64 29.32 3.55 -32.06
CA TYR A 64 30.76 3.50 -32.33
C TYR A 64 31.57 4.35 -31.35
N GLY A 65 30.93 5.05 -30.40
CA GLY A 65 31.61 5.84 -29.38
C GLY A 65 32.36 7.04 -29.94
N ARG A 66 31.89 7.60 -31.07
CA ARG A 66 32.50 8.80 -31.68
C ARG A 66 32.23 10.03 -30.84
N GLU A 67 33.14 11.01 -30.91
CA GLU A 67 32.91 12.31 -30.29
C GLU A 67 31.74 13.03 -30.98
N SER A 68 30.77 13.45 -30.17
CA SER A 68 29.59 14.21 -30.59
C SER A 68 29.85 15.69 -30.39
N LEU A 69 29.61 16.49 -31.44
CA LEU A 69 29.71 17.95 -31.40
C LEU A 69 28.34 18.55 -31.69
N TYR A 70 27.96 19.55 -30.90
CA TYR A 70 26.70 20.26 -31.09
C TYR A 70 26.88 21.75 -30.84
N VAL A 71 26.27 22.57 -31.68
CA VAL A 71 26.10 24.01 -31.52
C VAL A 71 24.65 24.33 -31.80
N ILE A 72 23.95 24.89 -30.81
CA ILE A 72 22.58 25.34 -30.95
C ILE A 72 22.48 26.76 -30.40
N GLU A 73 22.26 27.70 -31.31
CA GLU A 73 22.23 29.13 -30.99
C GLU A 73 20.85 29.71 -31.36
N SER A 74 20.25 30.42 -30.41
CA SER A 74 19.06 31.23 -30.60
C SER A 74 19.46 32.70 -30.71
N ASP A 75 19.15 33.35 -31.83
CA ASP A 75 19.44 34.77 -32.07
C ASP A 75 20.93 35.16 -31.84
N GLY A 76 21.86 34.21 -31.98
CA GLY A 76 23.30 34.39 -31.80
C GLY A 76 23.83 34.04 -30.41
N GLU A 77 22.97 33.65 -29.47
CA GLU A 77 23.35 33.19 -28.13
C GLU A 77 23.03 31.70 -27.94
N ALA A 78 23.74 31.01 -27.05
CA ALA A 78 23.45 29.62 -26.74
C ALA A 78 22.00 29.48 -26.22
N ILE A 79 21.25 28.51 -26.77
CA ILE A 79 19.87 28.29 -26.35
C ILE A 79 19.79 27.86 -24.89
N GLN A 80 18.83 28.42 -24.14
CA GLN A 80 18.60 28.03 -22.75
C GLN A 80 17.90 26.67 -22.69
N GLN A 81 18.35 25.77 -21.81
CA GLN A 81 17.87 24.39 -21.72
C GLN A 81 16.36 24.34 -21.45
N ASP A 82 15.89 25.21 -20.56
CA ASP A 82 14.50 25.33 -20.12
C ASP A 82 13.58 25.99 -21.17
N SER A 83 14.14 26.49 -22.28
CA SER A 83 13.39 27.01 -23.44
C SER A 83 13.11 25.93 -24.50
N ILE A 84 13.61 24.70 -24.35
CA ILE A 84 13.37 23.60 -25.27
C ILE A 84 12.29 22.68 -24.70
N TYR A 85 11.30 22.31 -25.51
CA TYR A 85 10.31 21.30 -25.17
C TYR A 85 10.26 20.23 -26.26
N VAL A 86 10.45 18.96 -25.89
CA VAL A 86 10.44 17.83 -26.82
C VAL A 86 9.22 16.95 -26.57
N LEU A 87 8.35 16.82 -27.58
CA LEU A 87 7.25 15.87 -27.60
C LEU A 87 7.66 14.63 -28.40
N LYS A 88 7.78 13.48 -27.72
CA LYS A 88 8.24 12.21 -28.30
C LYS A 88 7.15 11.49 -29.08
N SER A 89 7.59 10.69 -30.05
CA SER A 89 6.77 9.76 -30.82
C SER A 89 6.38 8.51 -30.02
N GLU A 90 7.30 8.00 -29.21
CA GLU A 90 7.09 6.89 -28.29
C GLU A 90 6.85 7.42 -26.88
N ILE A 91 5.62 7.22 -26.39
CA ILE A 91 5.31 7.34 -24.96
C ILE A 91 5.59 5.96 -24.38
N ASP A 92 6.37 5.88 -23.30
CA ASP A 92 6.56 4.61 -22.60
C ASP A 92 5.28 4.29 -21.82
N ILE A 93 4.28 3.78 -22.55
CA ILE A 93 2.96 3.44 -22.04
C ILE A 93 3.04 2.17 -21.16
N ARG A 94 4.23 1.56 -21.00
CA ARG A 94 4.41 0.26 -20.34
C ARG A 94 4.37 0.29 -18.83
N GLU A 95 4.51 1.45 -18.20
CA GLU A 95 4.31 1.55 -16.76
C GLU A 95 2.82 1.63 -16.43
N ASP A 96 2.14 0.49 -16.53
CA ASP A 96 0.98 0.14 -15.71
C ASP A 96 1.41 -0.03 -14.25
N SER A 97 2.19 0.93 -13.71
CA SER A 97 2.24 1.05 -12.27
C SER A 97 0.84 1.52 -11.87
N SER A 98 0.25 0.83 -10.91
CA SER A 98 -0.96 1.24 -10.19
C SER A 98 -0.84 2.63 -9.52
N ALA A 99 0.24 3.37 -9.80
CA ALA A 99 0.63 4.62 -9.20
C ALA A 99 0.25 5.84 -10.03
N ILE A 100 -0.39 5.72 -11.20
CA ILE A 100 -0.95 6.91 -11.88
C ILE A 100 -2.15 7.42 -11.07
N THR A 101 -1.86 8.22 -10.06
CA THR A 101 -2.88 8.92 -9.27
C THR A 101 -3.69 9.83 -10.19
N ASP A 102 -4.99 10.00 -9.92
CA ASP A 102 -5.85 10.94 -10.67
C ASP A 102 -5.48 12.40 -10.39
N ILE A 103 -4.47 12.64 -9.55
CA ILE A 103 -4.08 13.96 -9.11
C ILE A 103 -3.48 14.72 -10.29
N LEU A 104 -3.98 15.94 -10.48
CA LEU A 104 -3.57 16.84 -11.54
C LEU A 104 -2.41 17.71 -11.03
N ILE A 105 -1.18 17.25 -11.31
CA ILE A 105 0.09 17.92 -11.00
C ILE A 105 1.05 17.78 -12.19
N ASN A 106 2.02 18.69 -12.28
CA ASN A 106 3.04 18.62 -13.33
C ASN A 106 3.77 17.25 -13.34
N PRO A 107 4.26 16.78 -14.51
CA PRO A 107 4.80 15.43 -14.65
C PRO A 107 5.97 15.07 -13.71
N GLU A 108 6.86 16.02 -13.42
CA GLU A 108 8.01 15.81 -12.53
C GLU A 108 7.57 15.63 -11.07
N SER A 109 6.75 16.56 -10.57
CA SER A 109 6.15 16.46 -9.22
C SER A 109 5.28 15.22 -9.10
N LYS A 110 4.62 14.81 -10.19
CA LYS A 110 3.85 13.57 -10.24
C LYS A 110 4.71 12.34 -10.05
N SER A 111 5.76 12.19 -10.86
CA SER A 111 6.67 11.05 -10.77
C SER A 111 7.25 10.91 -9.37
N ARG A 112 7.65 12.04 -8.77
CA ARG A 112 8.17 12.05 -7.39
C ARG A 112 7.12 11.68 -6.35
N TYR A 113 5.92 12.25 -6.44
CA TYR A 113 4.81 11.94 -5.53
C TYR A 113 4.42 10.45 -5.60
N ASP A 114 4.32 9.90 -6.80
CA ASP A 114 3.97 8.50 -7.03
C ASP A 114 5.08 7.57 -6.47
N GLU A 115 6.36 7.91 -6.65
CA GLU A 115 7.49 7.19 -6.05
C GLU A 115 7.39 7.13 -4.52
N LEU A 116 7.10 8.28 -3.88
CA LEU A 116 6.94 8.37 -2.42
C LEU A 116 5.79 7.49 -1.93
N LEU A 117 4.63 7.53 -2.60
CA LEU A 117 3.48 6.71 -2.22
C LEU A 117 3.72 5.22 -2.41
N VAL A 118 4.33 4.81 -3.53
CA VAL A 118 4.66 3.40 -3.79
C VAL A 118 5.60 2.86 -2.72
N ASN A 119 6.59 3.65 -2.30
CA ASN A 119 7.49 3.26 -1.23
C ASN A 119 6.74 3.11 0.12
N LEU A 120 5.87 4.07 0.46
CA LEU A 120 5.06 4.01 1.68
C LEU A 120 4.10 2.81 1.70
N ASP A 121 3.45 2.51 0.58
CA ASP A 121 2.55 1.36 0.46
C ASP A 121 3.31 0.03 0.61
N LYS A 122 4.51 -0.06 0.05
CA LYS A 122 5.39 -1.22 0.23
C LYS A 122 5.78 -1.41 1.71
N LEU A 123 6.18 -0.34 2.39
CA LEU A 123 6.54 -0.37 3.81
C LEU A 123 5.33 -0.72 4.68
N LYS A 124 4.16 -0.14 4.38
CA LYS A 124 2.89 -0.47 5.02
C LYS A 124 2.56 -1.94 4.86
N ALA A 125 2.69 -2.50 3.66
CA ALA A 125 2.43 -3.92 3.41
C ALA A 125 3.36 -4.84 4.22
N ASN A 126 4.64 -4.46 4.40
CA ASN A 126 5.59 -5.18 5.24
C ASN A 126 5.20 -5.11 6.72
N LEU A 127 4.88 -3.90 7.22
CA LEU A 127 4.41 -3.68 8.59
C LEU A 127 3.17 -4.54 8.90
N THR A 128 2.18 -4.54 8.01
CA THR A 128 0.96 -5.34 8.22
C THR A 128 1.26 -6.84 8.27
N LYS A 129 2.24 -7.34 7.49
CA LYS A 129 2.69 -8.74 7.55
C LYS A 129 3.41 -9.06 8.86
N SER A 130 4.28 -8.19 9.35
CA SER A 130 4.96 -8.43 10.63
C SER A 130 4.00 -8.37 11.82
N LEU A 131 3.06 -7.42 11.81
CA LEU A 131 1.99 -7.35 12.81
C LEU A 131 1.06 -8.57 12.75
N GLN A 132 0.76 -9.12 11.57
CA GLN A 132 -0.01 -10.35 11.44
C GLN A 132 0.66 -11.53 12.16
N LYS A 133 1.98 -11.69 11.97
CA LYS A 133 2.71 -12.81 12.57
C LYS A 133 2.65 -12.80 14.10
N LYS A 134 2.66 -11.60 14.70
CA LYS A 134 2.62 -11.36 16.14
C LYS A 134 1.19 -11.41 16.70
N SER A 135 0.28 -10.65 16.11
CA SER A 135 -1.09 -10.50 16.62
C SER A 135 -2.03 -11.66 16.25
N LYS A 136 -1.68 -12.44 15.21
CA LYS A 136 -2.52 -13.47 14.56
C LYS A 136 -3.83 -12.97 13.94
N ILE A 137 -4.03 -11.65 13.87
CA ILE A 137 -5.16 -11.04 13.17
C ILE A 137 -4.96 -11.22 11.66
N LYS A 138 -6.05 -11.37 10.90
CA LYS A 138 -5.99 -11.40 9.44
C LYS A 138 -5.36 -10.10 8.92
N GLN A 139 -4.48 -10.23 7.93
CA GLN A 139 -3.74 -9.09 7.37
C GLN A 139 -4.65 -7.93 6.94
N THR A 140 -5.84 -8.24 6.38
CA THR A 140 -6.82 -7.26 5.93
C THR A 140 -7.44 -6.42 7.05
N ASP A 141 -7.45 -6.95 8.28
CA ASP A 141 -8.22 -6.39 9.39
C ASP A 141 -7.30 -5.64 10.38
N ILE A 142 -5.98 -5.77 10.25
CA ILE A 142 -4.98 -5.21 11.17
C ILE A 142 -5.09 -3.69 11.26
N GLU A 143 -5.07 -3.00 10.12
CA GLU A 143 -5.13 -1.54 10.10
C GLU A 143 -6.41 -1.03 10.74
N GLN A 144 -7.57 -1.60 10.36
CA GLN A 144 -8.86 -1.19 10.93
C GLN A 144 -8.94 -1.48 12.43
N THR A 145 -8.40 -2.62 12.88
CA THR A 145 -8.40 -3.00 14.30
C THR A 145 -7.53 -2.04 15.12
N LEU A 146 -6.31 -1.78 14.64
CA LEU A 146 -5.38 -0.84 15.28
C LEU A 146 -5.98 0.56 15.38
N LEU A 147 -6.53 1.08 14.27
CA LEU A 147 -7.16 2.39 14.22
C LEU A 147 -8.37 2.49 15.16
N ARG A 148 -9.21 1.45 15.20
CA ARG A 148 -10.36 1.40 16.10
C ARG A 148 -9.93 1.42 17.57
N ASP A 149 -8.91 0.64 17.93
CA ASP A 149 -8.47 0.52 19.33
C ASP A 149 -7.81 1.81 19.85
N PHE A 150 -7.23 2.62 18.96
CA PHE A 150 -6.67 3.95 19.29
C PHE A 150 -7.63 5.11 18.99
N ASN A 151 -8.81 4.84 18.42
CA ASN A 151 -9.75 5.85 17.94
C ASN A 151 -9.09 6.86 16.97
N GLU A 152 -8.23 6.36 16.09
CA GLU A 152 -7.49 7.13 15.10
C GLU A 152 -8.02 6.92 13.68
N LYS A 153 -7.77 7.89 12.80
CA LYS A 153 -8.22 7.82 11.39
C LYS A 153 -7.10 7.52 10.42
N ASN A 154 -5.86 7.74 10.83
CA ASN A 154 -4.69 7.63 9.97
C ASN A 154 -3.64 6.74 10.65
N LEU A 155 -3.12 5.77 9.89
CA LEU A 155 -2.15 4.80 10.39
C LEU A 155 -0.86 5.48 10.86
N SER A 156 -0.35 6.47 10.11
CA SER A 156 0.86 7.19 10.47
C SER A 156 0.70 7.98 11.77
N SER A 157 -0.43 8.69 11.93
CA SER A 157 -0.73 9.39 13.19
C SER A 157 -0.85 8.43 14.37
N CYS A 158 -1.46 7.28 14.17
CA CYS A 158 -1.60 6.24 15.18
C CYS A 158 -0.22 5.69 15.60
N ILE A 159 0.66 5.38 14.65
CA ILE A 159 2.02 4.91 14.95
C ILE A 159 2.85 6.00 15.66
N GLU A 160 2.71 7.26 15.24
CA GLU A 160 3.36 8.38 15.93
C GLU A 160 2.93 8.50 17.39
N GLN A 161 1.62 8.40 17.64
CA GLN A 161 1.07 8.41 18.99
C GLN A 161 1.63 7.24 19.81
N ILE A 162 1.64 6.03 19.22
CA ILE A 162 2.12 4.82 19.88
C ILE A 162 3.60 4.92 20.24
N ASN A 163 4.44 5.45 19.37
CA ASN A 163 5.88 5.63 19.63
C ASN A 163 6.17 6.61 20.78
N LYS A 164 5.21 7.45 21.17
CA LYS A 164 5.34 8.38 22.31
C LYS A 164 4.89 7.78 23.65
N LEU A 165 4.22 6.62 23.63
CA LEU A 165 3.72 5.97 24.84
C LEU A 165 4.81 5.08 25.48
N PRO A 166 4.81 4.91 26.81
CA PRO A 166 5.76 4.02 27.48
C PRO A 166 5.38 2.54 27.30
N ILE A 167 6.38 1.65 27.24
CA ILE A 167 6.16 0.21 27.42
C ILE A 167 6.11 -0.08 28.93
N GLU A 168 4.90 -0.36 29.43
CA GLU A 168 4.72 -0.65 30.86
C GLU A 168 4.95 -2.13 31.20
N SER A 169 4.80 -3.03 30.24
CA SER A 169 4.93 -4.48 30.45
C SER A 169 5.35 -5.18 29.18
N ASP A 170 6.18 -6.22 29.30
CA ASP A 170 6.45 -7.10 28.17
C ASP A 170 5.23 -7.99 27.91
N LEU A 171 4.54 -7.73 26.81
CA LEU A 171 3.39 -8.48 26.34
C LEU A 171 3.68 -9.20 25.01
N SER A 172 4.96 -9.35 24.65
CA SER A 172 5.38 -9.85 23.34
C SER A 172 5.00 -11.31 23.05
N SER A 173 4.74 -12.09 24.10
CA SER A 173 4.31 -13.49 24.02
C SER A 173 2.80 -13.67 23.83
N TYR A 174 2.01 -12.60 23.99
CA TYR A 174 0.57 -12.67 23.89
C TYR A 174 0.11 -12.42 22.46
N GLU A 175 -0.92 -13.16 22.04
CA GLU A 175 -1.50 -13.04 20.71
C GLU A 175 -2.86 -12.34 20.82
N TYR A 176 -3.01 -11.21 20.12
CA TYR A 176 -4.24 -10.40 20.17
C TYR A 176 -5.48 -11.22 19.77
N ALA A 177 -5.41 -11.96 18.65
CA ALA A 177 -6.54 -12.72 18.15
C ALA A 177 -6.96 -13.85 19.09
N THR A 178 -6.02 -14.39 19.86
CA THR A 178 -6.29 -15.44 20.87
C THR A 178 -7.00 -14.85 22.09
N ILE A 179 -6.55 -13.68 22.57
CA ILE A 179 -7.14 -13.04 23.76
C ILE A 179 -8.53 -12.46 23.46
N PHE A 180 -8.68 -11.81 22.30
CA PHE A 180 -9.89 -11.05 21.96
C PHE A 180 -10.83 -11.77 20.98
N ASP A 181 -10.73 -13.10 20.88
CA ASP A 181 -11.72 -13.92 20.19
C ASP A 181 -13.11 -13.78 20.85
N SER A 182 -14.18 -13.75 20.07
CA SER A 182 -15.52 -13.53 20.60
C SER A 182 -15.94 -14.57 21.64
N LYS A 183 -15.59 -15.85 21.46
CA LYS A 183 -15.92 -16.91 22.43
C LYS A 183 -15.10 -16.79 23.70
N VAL A 184 -13.85 -16.34 23.59
CA VAL A 184 -13.00 -16.05 24.73
C VAL A 184 -13.60 -14.88 25.51
N MET A 185 -13.97 -13.81 24.83
CA MET A 185 -14.60 -12.64 25.45
C MET A 185 -15.91 -12.98 26.16
N ASP A 186 -16.72 -13.90 25.64
CA ASP A 186 -17.94 -14.34 26.30
C ASP A 186 -17.65 -15.06 27.62
N VAL A 187 -16.54 -15.81 27.71
CA VAL A 187 -16.09 -16.43 28.97
C VAL A 187 -15.52 -15.37 29.93
N LEU A 188 -14.72 -14.43 29.42
CA LEU A 188 -14.08 -13.38 30.23
C LEU A 188 -15.08 -12.38 30.82
N LYS A 189 -16.25 -12.19 30.20
CA LYS A 189 -17.33 -11.33 30.71
C LYS A 189 -18.10 -11.94 31.87
N ASN A 190 -17.93 -13.23 32.15
CA ASN A 190 -18.64 -13.90 33.24
C ASN A 190 -18.08 -13.42 34.59
N GLU A 191 -18.96 -12.94 35.48
CA GLU A 191 -18.60 -12.50 36.84
C GLU A 191 -17.92 -13.62 37.66
N ASP A 192 -18.29 -14.87 37.41
CA ASP A 192 -17.64 -16.04 38.02
C ASP A 192 -16.18 -16.16 37.58
N PHE A 193 -15.88 -15.87 36.30
CA PHE A 193 -14.51 -15.88 35.80
C PHE A 193 -13.72 -14.74 36.44
N ILE A 194 -14.27 -13.52 36.47
CA ILE A 194 -13.59 -12.33 37.01
C ILE A 194 -13.27 -12.51 38.50
N SER A 195 -14.20 -13.06 39.28
CA SER A 195 -14.03 -13.25 40.72
C SER A 195 -13.08 -14.40 41.07
N LYS A 196 -13.07 -15.49 40.28
CA LYS A 196 -12.25 -16.68 40.55
C LYS A 196 -11.06 -16.88 39.63
N ALA A 197 -10.75 -15.97 38.71
CA ALA A 197 -9.67 -16.12 37.71
C ALA A 197 -8.32 -16.46 38.34
N ASN A 198 -7.91 -15.72 39.37
CA ASN A 198 -6.63 -15.95 40.04
C ASN A 198 -6.60 -17.31 40.77
N GLU A 199 -7.71 -17.67 41.40
CA GLU A 199 -7.86 -18.96 42.06
C GLU A 199 -7.85 -20.11 41.05
N PHE A 200 -8.57 -19.97 39.94
CA PHE A 200 -8.58 -20.92 38.83
C PHE A 200 -7.17 -21.12 38.29
N SER A 201 -6.45 -20.04 37.95
CA SER A 201 -5.08 -20.14 37.44
C SER A 201 -4.15 -20.86 38.43
N LYS A 202 -4.22 -20.52 39.71
CA LYS A 202 -3.39 -21.17 40.73
C LYS A 202 -3.69 -22.66 40.84
N ARG A 203 -4.96 -23.05 41.01
CA ARG A 203 -5.36 -24.45 41.11
C ARG A 203 -5.07 -25.23 39.83
N TYR A 204 -5.19 -24.57 38.67
CA TYR A 204 -4.84 -25.16 37.38
C TYR A 204 -3.35 -25.41 37.24
N GLN A 205 -2.49 -24.48 37.68
CA GLN A 205 -1.04 -24.70 37.73
C GLN A 205 -0.66 -25.82 38.69
N ASP A 206 -1.32 -25.93 39.85
CA ASP A 206 -1.10 -27.00 40.82
C ASP A 206 -1.34 -28.40 40.22
N LEU A 207 -2.20 -28.55 39.19
CA LEU A 207 -2.41 -29.82 38.50
C LEU A 207 -1.13 -30.40 37.90
N PHE A 208 -0.20 -29.54 37.52
CA PHE A 208 1.06 -29.94 36.89
C PHE A 208 2.18 -30.18 37.89
N ASP A 209 2.05 -29.65 39.11
CA ASP A 209 3.10 -29.70 40.13
C ASP A 209 2.75 -30.71 41.25
N GLN A 210 1.53 -31.26 41.26
CA GLN A 210 1.09 -32.24 42.26
C GLN A 210 1.74 -33.62 42.11
N PRO A 211 2.09 -34.30 43.22
CA PRO A 211 2.61 -35.67 43.19
C PRO A 211 1.64 -36.62 42.50
N GLY A 212 2.15 -37.49 41.62
CA GLY A 212 1.34 -38.46 40.89
C GLY A 212 0.56 -37.88 39.70
N THR A 213 0.80 -36.60 39.34
CA THR A 213 0.24 -36.03 38.13
C THR A 213 0.78 -36.70 36.88
N ILE A 214 -0.11 -36.80 35.89
CA ILE A 214 0.19 -37.34 34.56
C ILE A 214 0.44 -36.21 33.55
N TYR A 215 0.31 -34.95 33.98
CA TYR A 215 0.36 -33.77 33.12
C TYR A 215 1.77 -33.19 33.04
N GLU A 216 2.02 -32.50 31.93
CA GLU A 216 3.24 -31.73 31.70
C GLU A 216 2.89 -30.43 30.97
N LYS A 217 3.31 -29.29 31.54
CA LYS A 217 3.00 -27.94 31.04
C LYS A 217 3.42 -27.83 29.58
N GLY A 218 2.52 -27.34 28.71
CA GLY A 218 2.75 -27.18 27.27
C GLY A 218 2.80 -28.48 26.45
N VAL A 219 3.00 -29.65 27.08
CA VAL A 219 3.14 -30.94 26.38
C VAL A 219 1.83 -31.74 26.45
N PHE A 220 1.43 -32.17 27.65
CA PHE A 220 0.28 -33.04 27.87
C PHE A 220 -0.58 -32.49 29.01
N ASN A 221 -1.59 -31.70 28.65
CA ASN A 221 -2.49 -31.02 29.59
C ASN A 221 -3.83 -31.78 29.73
N PRO A 222 -4.72 -31.37 30.66
CA PRO A 222 -6.01 -32.03 30.88
C PRO A 222 -6.86 -32.22 29.62
N ILE A 223 -6.87 -31.23 28.71
CA ILE A 223 -7.64 -31.29 27.46
C ILE A 223 -7.08 -32.38 26.54
N LYS A 224 -5.76 -32.42 26.35
CA LYS A 224 -5.09 -33.45 25.53
C LYS A 224 -5.28 -34.85 26.12
N ALA A 225 -5.26 -34.96 27.44
CA ALA A 225 -5.51 -36.22 28.13
C ALA A 225 -6.94 -36.72 27.93
N GLU A 226 -7.94 -35.86 28.11
CA GLU A 226 -9.36 -36.19 27.87
C GLU A 226 -9.57 -36.64 26.42
N LEU A 227 -8.99 -35.92 25.45
CA LEU A 227 -9.06 -36.28 24.04
C LEU A 227 -8.39 -37.65 23.78
N SER A 228 -7.21 -37.88 24.35
CA SER A 228 -6.42 -39.11 24.13
C SER A 228 -7.13 -40.33 24.72
N PHE A 229 -7.48 -40.29 26.00
CA PHE A 229 -8.14 -41.40 26.69
C PHE A 229 -9.58 -41.61 26.22
N GLY A 230 -10.28 -40.51 25.89
CA GLY A 230 -11.60 -40.57 25.26
C GLY A 230 -11.54 -41.23 23.88
N THR A 231 -10.52 -40.96 23.08
CA THR A 231 -10.31 -41.62 21.77
C THR A 231 -9.99 -43.10 21.95
N LEU A 232 -9.07 -43.46 22.85
CA LEU A 232 -8.75 -44.86 23.15
C LEU A 232 -10.01 -45.63 23.58
N SER A 233 -10.83 -45.03 24.45
CA SER A 233 -12.10 -45.62 24.88
C SER A 233 -13.08 -45.82 23.73
N LYS A 234 -13.26 -44.79 22.87
CA LYS A 234 -14.17 -44.85 21.73
C LYS A 234 -13.77 -45.90 20.68
N GLN A 235 -12.47 -46.12 20.50
CA GLN A 235 -11.93 -47.12 19.57
C GLN A 235 -11.86 -48.53 20.18
N GLY A 236 -12.41 -48.74 21.38
CA GLY A 236 -12.48 -50.06 22.00
C GLY A 236 -11.16 -50.58 22.58
N PHE A 237 -10.14 -49.73 22.75
CA PHE A 237 -8.82 -50.14 23.27
C PHE A 237 -8.94 -50.85 24.63
N PHE A 238 -9.63 -50.22 25.59
CA PHE A 238 -9.85 -50.79 26.91
C PHE A 238 -10.83 -51.96 26.90
N ALA A 239 -11.82 -51.95 25.99
CA ALA A 239 -12.74 -53.07 25.82
C ALA A 239 -12.02 -54.34 25.32
N GLY A 240 -10.91 -54.18 24.60
CA GLY A 240 -10.00 -55.26 24.21
C GLY A 240 -9.08 -55.75 25.34
N GLY A 241 -9.19 -55.20 26.56
CA GLY A 241 -8.36 -55.57 27.71
C GLY A 241 -6.96 -54.92 27.72
N HIS A 242 -6.69 -53.97 26.82
CA HIS A 242 -5.43 -53.24 26.82
C HIS A 242 -5.35 -52.25 27.99
N ARG A 243 -4.14 -52.08 28.53
CA ARG A 243 -3.83 -51.20 29.67
C ARG A 243 -2.87 -50.09 29.22
N VAL A 244 -2.92 -48.94 29.90
CA VAL A 244 -2.00 -47.81 29.66
C VAL A 244 -0.92 -47.77 30.74
N HIS A 245 0.29 -47.40 30.36
CA HIS A 245 1.39 -47.17 31.30
C HIS A 245 1.71 -45.67 31.33
N LEU A 246 1.51 -45.03 32.48
CA LEU A 246 1.64 -43.59 32.64
C LEU A 246 2.99 -43.25 33.27
N ARG A 247 3.47 -42.02 33.00
CA ARG A 247 4.74 -41.54 33.54
C ARG A 247 4.67 -41.50 35.07
N GLY A 248 5.62 -42.16 35.73
CA GLY A 248 5.74 -42.19 37.19
C GLY A 248 5.01 -43.36 37.86
N ASP A 249 4.36 -44.23 37.08
CA ASP A 249 3.64 -45.38 37.62
C ASP A 249 4.49 -46.65 37.58
N GLU A 250 4.38 -47.47 38.63
CA GLU A 250 5.08 -48.76 38.70
C GLU A 250 4.40 -49.83 37.83
N THR A 251 3.10 -49.70 37.57
CA THR A 251 2.30 -50.71 36.88
C THR A 251 1.36 -50.09 35.84
N SER A 252 1.04 -50.83 34.78
CA SER A 252 0.04 -50.42 33.80
C SER A 252 -1.38 -50.51 34.38
N ILE A 253 -2.21 -49.51 34.08
CA ILE A 253 -3.56 -49.39 34.63
C ILE A 253 -4.64 -49.62 33.57
N ASP A 254 -5.78 -50.16 34.00
CA ASP A 254 -6.97 -50.30 33.16
C ASP A 254 -7.82 -49.02 33.15
N LYS A 255 -9.01 -49.08 32.53
CA LYS A 255 -9.88 -47.92 32.39
C LYS A 255 -10.44 -47.43 33.73
N ASP A 256 -10.88 -48.33 34.60
CA ASP A 256 -11.51 -47.94 35.86
C ASP A 256 -10.47 -47.32 36.80
N GLU A 257 -9.25 -47.88 36.80
CA GLU A 257 -8.11 -47.33 37.51
C GLU A 257 -7.68 -45.96 36.94
N LEU A 258 -7.66 -45.81 35.62
CA LEU A 258 -7.36 -44.54 34.95
C LEU A 258 -8.40 -43.46 35.30
N ASP A 259 -9.69 -43.78 35.21
CA ASP A 259 -10.78 -42.84 35.51
C ASP A 259 -10.71 -42.40 36.98
N LYS A 260 -10.41 -43.33 37.90
CA LYS A 260 -10.20 -43.01 39.32
C LYS A 260 -9.00 -42.08 39.53
N LYS A 261 -7.88 -42.34 38.86
CA LYS A 261 -6.67 -41.51 38.95
C LYS A 261 -6.89 -40.10 38.42
N ILE A 262 -7.59 -39.95 37.29
CA ILE A 262 -7.96 -38.64 36.74
C ILE A 262 -8.86 -37.89 37.73
N GLN A 263 -9.84 -38.56 38.34
CA GLN A 263 -10.70 -37.96 39.37
C GLN A 263 -9.91 -37.48 40.60
N GLU A 264 -8.94 -38.26 41.07
CA GLU A 264 -8.08 -37.87 42.20
C GLU A 264 -7.22 -36.63 41.87
N ILE A 265 -6.66 -36.58 40.66
CA ILE A 265 -5.88 -35.43 40.14
C ILE A 265 -6.76 -34.18 40.03
N HIS A 266 -8.02 -34.32 39.63
CA HIS A 266 -8.95 -33.19 39.42
C HIS A 266 -9.73 -32.79 40.67
N ALA A 267 -9.74 -33.60 41.73
CA ALA A 267 -10.56 -33.38 42.93
C ALA A 267 -10.46 -31.95 43.48
N ARG A 268 -9.25 -31.37 43.52
CA ARG A 268 -9.01 -30.01 44.02
C ARG A 268 -9.67 -28.90 43.17
N ILE A 269 -9.90 -29.12 41.88
CA ILE A 269 -10.62 -28.18 41.01
C ILE A 269 -12.10 -28.53 40.98
N ASP A 270 -12.42 -29.82 40.90
CA ASP A 270 -13.78 -30.34 40.73
C ASP A 270 -14.67 -30.19 41.95
N GLU A 271 -14.09 -30.06 43.15
CA GLU A 271 -14.82 -29.75 44.39
C GLU A 271 -15.49 -28.36 44.35
N ASP A 272 -14.89 -27.40 43.64
CA ASP A 272 -15.48 -26.08 43.43
C ASP A 272 -16.29 -26.07 42.12
N LYS A 273 -17.62 -26.08 42.26
CA LYS A 273 -18.56 -26.07 41.13
C LYS A 273 -18.31 -24.93 40.13
N THR A 274 -17.88 -23.76 40.62
CA THR A 274 -17.58 -22.61 39.76
C THR A 274 -16.30 -22.86 38.98
N LEU A 275 -15.23 -23.31 39.63
CA LEU A 275 -13.95 -23.60 38.96
C LEU A 275 -14.09 -24.74 37.94
N LYS A 276 -14.85 -25.79 38.27
CA LYS A 276 -15.19 -26.87 37.35
C LYS A 276 -15.95 -26.35 36.12
N THR A 277 -16.91 -25.46 36.33
CA THR A 277 -17.68 -24.85 35.23
C THR A 277 -16.80 -23.98 34.34
N LEU A 278 -15.88 -23.20 34.94
CA LEU A 278 -14.90 -22.40 34.21
C LEU A 278 -13.95 -23.27 33.38
N GLN A 279 -13.42 -24.36 33.96
CA GLN A 279 -12.59 -25.33 33.26
C GLN A 279 -13.31 -25.90 32.04
N ASN A 280 -14.57 -26.35 32.21
CA ASN A 280 -15.37 -26.91 31.13
C ASN A 280 -15.67 -25.88 30.02
N ASN A 281 -15.99 -24.64 30.40
CA ASN A 281 -16.25 -23.57 29.43
C ASN A 281 -15.00 -23.25 28.61
N LEU A 282 -13.83 -23.22 29.25
CA LEU A 282 -12.57 -22.95 28.57
C LEU A 282 -12.11 -24.15 27.72
N ALA A 283 -12.42 -25.39 28.12
CA ALA A 283 -12.11 -26.60 27.36
C ALA A 283 -13.06 -26.88 26.19
N LYS A 284 -14.19 -26.16 26.08
CA LYS A 284 -15.30 -26.49 25.17
C LYS A 284 -14.97 -26.37 23.67
N ASN A 285 -14.13 -25.40 23.29
CA ASN A 285 -13.85 -25.10 21.89
C ASN A 285 -12.40 -24.68 21.68
N ALA A 286 -11.91 -24.81 20.44
CA ALA A 286 -10.50 -24.56 20.11
C ALA A 286 -10.04 -23.13 20.47
N GLN A 287 -10.92 -22.13 20.37
CA GLN A 287 -10.57 -20.73 20.68
C GLN A 287 -10.29 -20.55 22.18
N THR A 288 -11.16 -21.08 23.03
CA THR A 288 -10.99 -20.99 24.48
C THR A 288 -9.88 -21.91 25.00
N GLN A 289 -9.62 -23.03 24.31
CA GLN A 289 -8.47 -23.89 24.60
C GLN A 289 -7.14 -23.17 24.32
N ALA A 290 -7.05 -22.37 23.25
CA ALA A 290 -5.86 -21.59 22.96
C ALA A 290 -5.54 -20.56 24.06
N LEU A 291 -6.56 -19.99 24.72
CA LEU A 291 -6.36 -19.14 25.90
C LEU A 291 -5.78 -19.93 27.08
N ILE A 292 -6.26 -21.15 27.34
CA ILE A 292 -5.69 -22.01 28.39
C ILE A 292 -4.22 -22.31 28.09
N GLU A 293 -3.90 -22.74 26.88
CA GLU A 293 -2.52 -23.06 26.50
C GLU A 293 -1.61 -21.83 26.60
N LEU A 294 -2.13 -20.65 26.24
CA LEU A 294 -1.43 -19.39 26.43
C LEU A 294 -1.16 -19.12 27.92
N ILE A 295 -2.13 -19.36 28.80
CA ILE A 295 -1.98 -19.23 30.26
C ILE A 295 -0.99 -20.26 30.84
N GLU A 296 -1.03 -21.51 30.36
CA GLU A 296 -0.14 -22.61 30.79
C GLU A 296 1.34 -22.32 30.54
N ASN A 297 1.64 -21.62 29.44
CA ASN A 297 3.00 -21.29 29.03
C ASN A 297 3.58 -20.07 29.76
N GLN A 298 2.85 -19.49 30.72
CA GLN A 298 3.30 -18.32 31.50
C GLN A 298 3.64 -18.71 32.94
N SER A 299 4.50 -17.92 33.58
CA SER A 299 4.73 -18.01 35.03
C SER A 299 3.50 -17.56 35.81
N ALA A 300 3.35 -18.03 37.07
CA ALA A 300 2.27 -17.62 37.96
C ALA A 300 2.08 -16.09 38.04
N SER A 301 3.19 -15.35 38.14
CA SER A 301 3.20 -13.87 38.17
C SER A 301 2.73 -13.23 36.85
N GLN A 302 3.10 -13.81 35.71
CA GLN A 302 2.66 -13.32 34.39
C GLN A 302 1.18 -13.66 34.15
N THR A 303 0.73 -14.83 34.60
CA THR A 303 -0.68 -15.20 34.54
C THR A 303 -1.53 -14.28 35.40
N GLU A 304 -1.12 -13.98 36.63
CA GLU A 304 -1.84 -13.04 37.50
C GLU A 304 -1.92 -11.63 36.90
N LEU A 305 -0.81 -11.15 36.31
CA LEU A 305 -0.77 -9.87 35.59
C LEU A 305 -1.75 -9.87 34.39
N LEU A 306 -1.71 -10.92 33.56
CA LEU A 306 -2.62 -11.06 32.42
C LEU A 306 -4.09 -11.08 32.89
N LEU A 307 -4.42 -11.89 33.88
CA LEU A 307 -5.79 -12.00 34.41
C LEU A 307 -6.29 -10.67 34.99
N GLY A 308 -5.42 -9.91 35.65
CA GLY A 308 -5.72 -8.55 36.08
C GLY A 308 -6.05 -7.61 34.92
N LYS A 309 -5.30 -7.70 33.81
CA LYS A 309 -5.54 -6.91 32.58
C LYS A 309 -6.73 -7.40 31.75
N LEU A 310 -7.17 -8.64 31.90
CA LEU A 310 -8.33 -9.21 31.19
C LEU A 310 -9.68 -8.79 31.77
N ARG A 311 -9.71 -8.16 32.95
CA ARG A 311 -10.94 -7.64 33.55
C ARG A 311 -11.62 -6.62 32.63
N PRO A 312 -12.97 -6.59 32.55
CA PRO A 312 -13.70 -5.73 31.63
C PRO A 312 -13.25 -4.26 31.62
N GLU A 313 -12.97 -3.70 32.79
CA GLU A 313 -12.52 -2.31 32.97
C GLU A 313 -11.12 -2.03 32.38
N ASN A 314 -10.29 -3.05 32.20
CA ASN A 314 -8.91 -2.93 31.73
C ASN A 314 -8.72 -3.38 30.27
N GLN A 315 -9.75 -3.99 29.65
CA GLN A 315 -9.65 -4.58 28.31
C GLN A 315 -9.31 -3.56 27.23
N GLU A 316 -9.82 -2.33 27.32
CA GLU A 316 -9.47 -1.27 26.36
C GLU A 316 -7.97 -0.93 26.44
N GLN A 317 -7.46 -0.78 27.67
CA GLN A 317 -6.04 -0.51 27.88
C GLN A 317 -5.17 -1.69 27.44
N LEU A 318 -5.58 -2.93 27.72
CA LEU A 318 -4.86 -4.13 27.27
C LEU A 318 -4.73 -4.19 25.75
N ARG A 319 -5.76 -3.80 24.98
CA ARG A 319 -5.66 -3.70 23.52
C ARG A 319 -4.55 -2.73 23.11
N LYS A 320 -4.51 -1.55 23.73
CA LYS A 320 -3.49 -0.52 23.46
C LYS A 320 -2.10 -1.02 23.84
N ASP A 321 -1.95 -1.63 25.02
CA ASP A 321 -0.67 -2.16 25.50
C ASP A 321 -0.08 -3.22 24.57
N LEU A 322 -0.92 -4.12 24.03
CA LEU A 322 -0.48 -5.12 23.05
C LEU A 322 0.03 -4.45 21.77
N TRP A 323 -0.71 -3.48 21.23
CA TRP A 323 -0.28 -2.74 20.04
C TRP A 323 1.00 -1.96 20.26
N ILE A 324 1.14 -1.30 21.42
CA ILE A 324 2.37 -0.60 21.82
C ILE A 324 3.55 -1.58 21.79
N ASN A 325 3.40 -2.75 22.41
CA ASN A 325 4.46 -3.76 22.41
C ASN A 325 4.79 -4.27 20.99
N TYR A 326 3.78 -4.53 20.17
CA TYR A 326 4.00 -5.01 18.80
C TYR A 326 4.64 -3.98 17.88
N ILE A 327 4.34 -2.69 18.06
CA ILE A 327 4.83 -1.62 17.19
C ILE A 327 6.22 -1.16 17.61
N GLN A 328 6.43 -0.90 18.90
CA GLN A 328 7.72 -0.38 19.38
C GLN A 328 8.85 -1.41 19.27
N ASN A 329 8.53 -2.71 19.30
CA ASN A 329 9.50 -3.79 19.10
C ASN A 329 9.60 -4.27 17.64
N ASN A 330 9.10 -3.49 16.67
CA ASN A 330 9.05 -3.89 15.26
C ASN A 330 9.80 -2.91 14.35
N THR A 331 10.87 -3.41 13.73
CA THR A 331 11.70 -2.65 12.79
C THR A 331 10.95 -2.18 11.56
N ASP A 332 9.94 -2.91 11.10
CA ASP A 332 9.10 -2.48 9.97
C ASP A 332 8.24 -1.26 10.35
N ALA A 333 7.83 -1.15 11.63
CA ALA A 333 7.07 0.00 12.12
C ALA A 333 7.94 1.26 12.17
N THR A 334 9.19 1.11 12.65
CA THR A 334 10.20 2.17 12.60
C THR A 334 10.47 2.60 11.16
N ALA A 335 10.72 1.67 10.25
CA ALA A 335 11.00 1.98 8.84
C ALA A 335 9.83 2.70 8.15
N TYR A 336 8.59 2.28 8.41
CA TYR A 336 7.40 2.97 7.91
C TYR A 336 7.28 4.39 8.47
N TYR A 337 7.43 4.54 9.78
CA TYR A 337 7.33 5.85 10.44
C TYR A 337 8.40 6.83 9.96
N ASP A 338 9.66 6.40 9.91
CA ASP A 338 10.78 7.24 9.47
C ASP A 338 10.62 7.66 8.01
N SER A 339 10.21 6.75 7.13
CA SER A 339 9.94 7.07 5.74
C SER A 339 8.78 8.06 5.61
N TYR A 340 7.69 7.88 6.37
CA TYR A 340 6.56 8.80 6.34
C TYR A 340 6.93 10.18 6.87
N ALA A 341 7.61 10.25 8.01
CA ALA A 341 8.06 11.50 8.61
C ALA A 341 9.02 12.26 7.67
N GLY A 342 9.94 11.55 7.01
CA GLY A 342 10.87 12.13 6.03
C GLY A 342 10.20 12.59 4.74
N SER A 343 9.14 11.91 4.28
CA SER A 343 8.43 12.27 3.04
C SER A 343 7.30 13.28 3.25
N LYS A 344 6.83 13.49 4.49
CA LYS A 344 5.61 14.27 4.78
C LYS A 344 5.67 15.69 4.24
N SER A 345 6.75 16.43 4.51
CA SER A 345 6.89 17.81 4.03
C SER A 345 6.95 17.90 2.50
N GLU A 346 7.55 16.90 1.85
CA GLU A 346 7.63 16.83 0.39
C GLU A 346 6.26 16.52 -0.23
N ILE A 347 5.52 15.57 0.36
CA ILE A 347 4.13 15.28 -0.01
C ILE A 347 3.25 16.52 0.15
N ASP A 348 3.30 17.19 1.30
CA ASP A 348 2.52 18.40 1.57
C ASP A 348 2.87 19.53 0.59
N TYR A 349 4.15 19.67 0.22
CA TYR A 349 4.61 20.65 -0.76
C TYR A 349 4.07 20.36 -2.17
N ILE A 350 4.15 19.11 -2.63
CA ILE A 350 3.63 18.72 -3.95
C ILE A 350 2.10 18.90 -4.00
N GLU A 351 1.40 18.58 -2.90
CA GLU A 351 -0.04 18.80 -2.78
C GLU A 351 -0.43 20.28 -2.82
N ALA A 352 0.39 21.17 -2.24
CA ALA A 352 0.19 22.61 -2.32
C ALA A 352 0.34 23.13 -3.76
N ILE A 353 1.37 22.66 -4.49
CA ILE A 353 1.55 22.99 -5.92
C ILE A 353 0.34 22.53 -6.73
N ALA A 354 -0.18 21.32 -6.46
CA ALA A 354 -1.38 20.78 -7.11
C ALA A 354 -2.60 21.71 -6.98
N ALA A 355 -2.77 22.29 -5.79
CA ALA A 355 -3.86 23.20 -5.50
C ALA A 355 -3.72 24.52 -6.30
N GLU A 356 -2.51 25.06 -6.40
CA GLU A 356 -2.22 26.27 -7.17
C GLU A 356 -2.41 26.07 -8.69
N ASP A 357 -2.06 24.89 -9.20
CA ASP A 357 -2.19 24.56 -10.62
C ASP A 357 -3.62 24.18 -11.05
N ALA A 358 -4.55 23.99 -10.10
CA ALA A 358 -5.91 23.52 -10.39
C ALA A 358 -6.67 24.34 -11.45
N PRO A 359 -6.63 25.69 -11.46
CA PRO A 359 -7.28 26.49 -12.52
C PRO A 359 -6.66 26.26 -13.90
N ARG A 360 -5.34 26.03 -13.98
CA ARG A 360 -4.62 25.76 -15.23
C ARG A 360 -5.03 24.41 -15.81
N TRP A 361 -5.20 23.42 -14.94
CA TRP A 361 -5.71 22.11 -15.33
C TRP A 361 -7.12 22.16 -15.89
N THR A 362 -7.99 23.04 -15.38
CA THR A 362 -9.31 23.25 -15.97
C THR A 362 -9.22 23.71 -17.42
N LEU A 363 -8.38 24.72 -17.69
CA LEU A 363 -8.16 25.21 -19.05
C LEU A 363 -7.60 24.11 -19.97
N ALA A 364 -6.66 23.31 -19.47
CA ALA A 364 -6.09 22.21 -20.25
C ALA A 364 -7.13 21.12 -20.56
N VAL A 365 -8.01 20.79 -19.60
CA VAL A 365 -9.11 19.83 -19.77
C VAL A 365 -10.15 20.35 -20.77
N ASP A 366 -10.51 21.64 -20.70
CA ASP A 366 -11.45 22.25 -21.63
C ASP A 366 -10.89 22.21 -23.06
N LEU A 367 -9.63 22.62 -23.25
CA LEU A 367 -8.93 22.55 -24.54
C LEU A 367 -8.80 21.12 -25.07
N PHE A 368 -8.61 20.14 -24.17
CA PHE A 368 -8.59 18.73 -24.55
C PHE A 368 -9.95 18.29 -25.07
N ASN A 369 -11.03 18.53 -24.30
CA ASN A 369 -12.38 18.14 -24.70
C ASN A 369 -12.82 18.82 -26.01
N ASP A 370 -12.43 20.07 -26.24
CA ASP A 370 -12.73 20.81 -27.48
C ASP A 370 -12.01 20.23 -28.70
N ARG A 371 -10.78 19.71 -28.52
CA ARG A 371 -9.97 19.16 -29.62
C ARG A 371 -10.25 17.68 -29.89
N PHE A 372 -10.59 16.90 -28.87
CA PHE A 372 -10.74 15.45 -28.93
C PHE A 372 -12.21 15.04 -28.80
N VAL A 373 -13.05 15.47 -29.76
CA VAL A 373 -14.51 15.30 -29.73
C VAL A 373 -14.95 13.83 -29.88
N ASP A 374 -14.18 13.02 -30.61
CA ASP A 374 -14.52 11.62 -30.91
C ASP A 374 -14.08 10.61 -29.82
N MET A 375 -13.65 11.11 -28.66
CA MET A 375 -13.26 10.26 -27.54
C MET A 375 -14.49 9.61 -26.88
N PRO A 376 -14.41 8.35 -26.44
CA PRO A 376 -15.52 7.67 -25.76
C PRO A 376 -15.81 8.23 -24.36
N PHE A 377 -14.97 9.16 -23.88
CA PHE A 377 -15.13 9.84 -22.60
C PHE A 377 -14.90 11.34 -22.72
N THR A 378 -15.50 12.07 -21.79
CA THR A 378 -15.24 13.49 -21.52
C THR A 378 -14.49 13.64 -20.21
N LEU A 379 -13.51 14.54 -20.17
CA LEU A 379 -12.71 14.82 -18.99
C LEU A 379 -13.32 15.94 -18.16
N SER A 380 -13.18 15.85 -16.85
CA SER A 380 -13.55 16.94 -15.92
C SER A 380 -12.61 16.96 -14.72
N VAL A 381 -12.45 18.14 -14.11
CA VAL A 381 -11.69 18.31 -12.87
C VAL A 381 -12.66 18.22 -11.68
N ALA A 382 -12.61 17.11 -10.96
CA ALA A 382 -13.34 16.96 -9.71
C ALA A 382 -12.71 17.80 -8.59
N ASN A 383 -13.55 18.24 -7.65
CA ASN A 383 -13.16 19.01 -6.45
C ASN A 383 -12.46 20.35 -6.74
N GLN A 384 -12.64 20.94 -7.93
CA GLN A 384 -12.01 22.20 -8.33
C GLN A 384 -12.14 23.33 -7.29
N ALA A 385 -13.36 23.54 -6.76
CA ALA A 385 -13.59 24.59 -5.75
C ALA A 385 -12.84 24.35 -4.44
N LYS A 386 -12.66 23.08 -4.03
CA LYS A 386 -11.93 22.73 -2.82
C LYS A 386 -10.42 22.68 -3.06
N ALA A 387 -9.98 22.32 -4.26
CA ALA A 387 -8.59 22.38 -4.70
C ALA A 387 -8.09 23.81 -4.80
N ALA A 388 -8.87 24.72 -5.40
CA ALA A 388 -8.55 26.14 -5.43
C ALA A 388 -8.48 26.79 -4.04
N LEU A 389 -9.13 26.19 -3.03
CA LEU A 389 -9.08 26.62 -1.63
C LEU A 389 -8.03 25.85 -0.80
N GLY A 390 -7.23 24.98 -1.41
CA GLY A 390 -6.23 24.14 -0.72
C GLY A 390 -6.80 23.09 0.22
N LYS A 391 -8.10 22.76 0.12
CA LYS A 391 -8.80 21.83 1.04
C LYS A 391 -8.81 20.39 0.56
N GLU A 392 -8.82 20.15 -0.76
CA GLU A 392 -8.80 18.80 -1.34
C GLU A 392 -7.99 18.78 -2.63
N LYS A 393 -7.51 17.61 -3.05
CA LYS A 393 -6.70 17.48 -4.27
C LYS A 393 -7.58 17.58 -5.52
N ALA A 394 -7.13 18.32 -6.53
CA ALA A 394 -7.75 18.32 -7.86
C ALA A 394 -7.58 16.93 -8.50
N ARG A 395 -8.68 16.32 -8.97
CA ARG A 395 -8.65 14.98 -9.55
C ARG A 395 -9.25 14.94 -10.94
N LEU A 396 -8.65 14.17 -11.83
CA LEU A 396 -9.18 13.90 -13.15
C LEU A 396 -10.32 12.88 -13.06
N LYS A 397 -11.44 13.18 -13.73
CA LYS A 397 -12.61 12.32 -13.78
C LYS A 397 -13.02 12.06 -15.22
N LEU A 398 -13.18 10.78 -15.57
CA LEU A 398 -13.59 10.32 -16.88
C LEU A 398 -15.09 10.05 -16.87
N THR A 399 -15.82 10.69 -17.78
CA THR A 399 -17.26 10.50 -17.95
C THR A 399 -17.54 9.86 -19.30
N PHE A 400 -18.04 8.63 -19.28
CA PHE A 400 -18.46 7.91 -20.48
C PHE A 400 -19.95 8.13 -20.71
N LYS A 401 -20.36 8.34 -21.96
CA LYS A 401 -21.75 8.55 -22.35
C LYS A 401 -22.10 7.67 -23.53
N GLU A 402 -23.17 6.90 -23.41
CA GLU A 402 -23.76 6.10 -24.49
C GLU A 402 -25.28 6.32 -24.49
N GLY A 403 -25.77 7.13 -25.43
CA GLY A 403 -27.18 7.53 -25.47
C GLY A 403 -27.59 8.29 -24.19
N THR A 404 -28.49 7.69 -23.40
CA THR A 404 -28.95 8.23 -22.11
C THR A 404 -28.11 7.80 -20.92
N ASP A 405 -27.27 6.77 -21.09
CA ASP A 405 -26.49 6.21 -20.01
C ASP A 405 -25.21 7.03 -19.79
N LYS A 406 -24.93 7.33 -18.52
CA LYS A 406 -23.77 8.10 -18.09
C LYS A 406 -23.12 7.40 -16.91
N VAL A 407 -21.84 7.07 -17.05
CA VAL A 407 -21.03 6.52 -15.96
C VAL A 407 -19.79 7.37 -15.75
N GLU A 408 -19.39 7.47 -14.50
CA GLU A 408 -18.31 8.34 -14.05
C GLU A 408 -17.29 7.50 -13.30
N TRP A 409 -16.05 7.54 -13.77
CA TRP A 409 -14.95 6.75 -13.23
C TRP A 409 -13.74 7.66 -12.96
N SER A 410 -12.99 7.32 -11.93
CA SER A 410 -11.61 7.78 -11.75
C SER A 410 -10.67 7.05 -12.72
N ARG A 411 -9.49 7.59 -13.01
CA ARG A 411 -8.53 6.94 -13.93
C ARG A 411 -8.06 5.60 -13.37
N GLN A 412 -7.97 5.45 -12.05
CA GLN A 412 -7.62 4.18 -11.38
C GLN A 412 -8.69 3.09 -11.53
N GLU A 413 -9.97 3.46 -11.66
CA GLU A 413 -11.07 2.50 -11.81
C GLU A 413 -11.21 1.99 -13.26
N VAL A 414 -10.69 2.75 -14.24
CA VAL A 414 -10.71 2.34 -15.65
C VAL A 414 -9.56 1.37 -15.94
N LYS A 415 -9.89 0.08 -15.96
CA LYS A 415 -8.93 -1.02 -16.19
C LYS A 415 -8.54 -1.23 -17.65
N THR A 416 -9.36 -0.74 -18.58
CA THR A 416 -9.18 -0.98 -20.03
C THR A 416 -9.29 0.33 -20.78
N LEU A 417 -8.13 0.92 -21.11
CA LEU A 417 -8.03 1.99 -22.10
C LEU A 417 -7.29 1.46 -23.33
N SER A 418 -7.75 1.84 -24.52
CA SER A 418 -7.04 1.58 -25.76
C SER A 418 -5.71 2.35 -25.81
N GLN A 419 -4.78 1.93 -26.68
CA GLN A 419 -3.51 2.65 -26.84
C GLN A 419 -3.71 4.10 -27.30
N GLY A 420 -4.70 4.35 -28.17
CA GLY A 420 -5.08 5.70 -28.59
C GLY A 420 -5.58 6.55 -27.42
N GLU A 421 -6.38 5.98 -26.52
CA GLU A 421 -6.88 6.70 -25.33
C GLU A 421 -5.77 7.02 -24.33
N ARG A 422 -4.84 6.07 -24.12
CA ARG A 422 -3.65 6.30 -23.27
C ARG A 422 -2.78 7.43 -23.85
N ARG A 423 -2.62 7.45 -25.17
CA ARG A 423 -1.87 8.51 -25.88
C ARG A 423 -2.60 9.86 -25.83
N ALA A 424 -3.92 9.88 -25.95
CA ALA A 424 -4.72 11.09 -25.80
C ALA A 424 -4.57 11.67 -24.38
N LEU A 425 -4.66 10.84 -23.33
CA LEU A 425 -4.43 11.29 -21.96
C LEU A 425 -3.02 11.85 -21.73
N TYR A 426 -2.00 11.30 -22.40
CA TYR A 426 -0.66 11.87 -22.35
C TYR A 426 -0.61 13.28 -22.98
N LEU A 427 -1.36 13.52 -24.05
CA LEU A 427 -1.47 14.85 -24.65
C LEU A 427 -2.15 15.88 -23.73
N LEU A 428 -2.94 15.46 -22.74
CA LEU A 428 -3.45 16.38 -21.72
C LEU A 428 -2.29 17.06 -20.96
N ASN A 429 -1.26 16.29 -20.59
CA ASN A 429 -0.07 16.84 -19.94
C ASN A 429 0.66 17.83 -20.87
N PHE A 430 0.75 17.50 -22.16
CA PHE A 430 1.33 18.40 -23.16
C PHE A 430 0.56 19.72 -23.27
N ILE A 431 -0.78 19.67 -23.33
CA ILE A 431 -1.63 20.86 -23.37
C ILE A 431 -1.41 21.70 -22.11
N PHE A 432 -1.39 21.07 -20.94
CA PHE A 432 -1.11 21.75 -19.68
C PHE A 432 0.26 22.47 -19.70
N ASP A 433 1.30 21.78 -20.15
CA ASP A 433 2.66 22.33 -20.27
C ASP A 433 2.76 23.52 -21.23
N VAL A 434 2.03 23.45 -22.35
CA VAL A 434 1.93 24.53 -23.34
C VAL A 434 1.21 25.73 -22.73
N GLU A 435 0.08 25.53 -22.05
CA GLU A 435 -0.66 26.61 -21.42
C GLU A 435 0.14 27.26 -20.28
N ALA A 436 0.87 26.49 -19.47
CA ALA A 436 1.75 27.01 -18.43
C ALA A 436 2.85 27.92 -19.01
N ARG A 437 3.47 27.53 -20.13
CA ARG A 437 4.48 28.33 -20.83
C ARG A 437 3.89 29.58 -21.47
N LYS A 438 2.68 29.50 -22.03
CA LYS A 438 1.94 30.66 -22.56
C LYS A 438 1.62 31.68 -21.47
N THR A 439 1.12 31.24 -20.32
CA THR A 439 0.85 32.13 -19.17
C THR A 439 2.14 32.80 -18.67
N SER A 440 3.25 32.08 -18.67
CA SER A 440 4.55 32.59 -18.24
C SER A 440 5.27 33.43 -19.30
N GLN A 441 4.67 33.63 -20.48
CA GLN A 441 5.25 34.33 -21.63
C GLN A 441 6.66 33.84 -21.99
N LYS A 442 6.90 32.53 -21.82
CA LYS A 442 8.21 31.94 -22.03
C LYS A 442 8.41 31.58 -23.51
N ASP A 443 9.37 32.23 -24.16
CA ASP A 443 9.81 31.84 -25.50
C ASP A 443 10.28 30.37 -25.49
N THR A 444 9.63 29.52 -26.28
CA THR A 444 9.87 28.07 -26.26
C THR A 444 10.06 27.52 -27.67
N LEU A 445 11.10 26.71 -27.86
CA LEU A 445 11.32 25.88 -29.04
C LEU A 445 10.65 24.52 -28.84
N PHE A 446 9.59 24.27 -29.61
CA PHE A 446 8.91 22.97 -29.62
C PHE A 446 9.51 22.05 -30.68
N ILE A 447 10.03 20.90 -30.23
CA ILE A 447 10.46 19.80 -31.09
C ILE A 447 9.43 18.69 -30.99
N ILE A 448 8.79 18.36 -32.10
CA ILE A 448 7.64 17.47 -32.14
C ILE A 448 7.97 16.30 -33.07
N ASP A 449 8.14 15.11 -32.50
CA ASP A 449 8.50 13.89 -33.24
C ASP A 449 7.28 13.01 -33.43
N ASP A 450 6.87 12.83 -34.70
CA ASP A 450 5.91 11.84 -35.18
C ASP A 450 4.69 11.58 -34.27
N VAL A 451 3.96 12.67 -33.95
CA VAL A 451 2.73 12.57 -33.14
C VAL A 451 1.52 12.14 -33.97
N ALA A 452 1.49 12.48 -35.26
CA ALA A 452 0.29 12.43 -36.09
C ALA A 452 -0.05 11.03 -36.64
N ASP A 453 0.93 10.21 -37.03
CA ASP A 453 0.68 8.90 -37.68
C ASP A 453 0.01 7.86 -36.76
N SER A 454 -0.12 8.16 -35.48
CA SER A 454 -0.78 7.30 -34.49
C SER A 454 -2.22 7.66 -34.16
N PHE A 455 -2.71 8.82 -34.63
CA PHE A 455 -4.08 9.28 -34.41
C PHE A 455 -4.97 8.78 -35.55
N ASP A 456 -5.11 7.47 -35.65
CA ASP A 456 -6.08 6.85 -36.56
C ASP A 456 -7.47 6.88 -35.92
N TYR A 457 -8.00 8.09 -35.68
CA TYR A 457 -9.40 8.30 -35.39
C TYR A 457 -10.09 8.68 -36.69
N LYS A 458 -11.27 8.10 -36.93
CA LYS A 458 -12.10 8.22 -38.15
C LYS A 458 -12.34 9.67 -38.57
N THR A 459 -11.34 10.29 -39.17
CA THR A 459 -11.45 11.63 -39.70
C THR A 459 -12.08 11.48 -41.08
N ASN A 460 -13.40 11.63 -41.13
CA ASN A 460 -14.23 11.75 -42.34
C ASN A 460 -14.14 10.61 -43.38
N MET A 461 -14.79 9.47 -43.11
CA MET A 461 -15.54 8.80 -44.18
C MET A 461 -16.91 9.47 -44.31
N GLN A 462 -16.96 10.64 -44.96
CA GLN A 462 -18.20 11.01 -45.65
C GLN A 462 -18.31 10.09 -46.86
N SER A 463 -19.12 9.04 -46.71
CA SER A 463 -19.64 8.26 -47.83
C SER A 463 -20.34 9.23 -48.80
N SER A 464 -19.64 9.56 -49.88
CA SER A 464 -20.23 10.18 -51.05
C SER A 464 -21.11 9.11 -51.72
N ASN A 465 -22.36 8.99 -51.28
CA ASN A 465 -23.37 8.26 -52.05
C ASN A 465 -23.92 9.21 -53.12
N THR A 466 -23.43 9.03 -54.35
CA THR A 466 -24.23 9.23 -55.56
C THR A 466 -25.28 8.13 -55.68
#